data_AF-A0A4U0HCW3-F1
#
_entry.id   AF-A0A4U0HCW3-F1
#
_cell.length_a   1.000
_cell.length_b   1.000
_cell.length_c   1.000
_cell.angle_alpha   90.00
_cell.angle_beta   90.00
_cell.angle_gamma   90.00
#
_symmetry.space_group_name_H-M   'P 1'
#
loop_
_entity.id
_entity.type
_entity.pdbx_description
1 polymer ?
#
loop_
_entity_poly.entity_id
_entity_poly.type
_entity_poly.pdbx_seq_one_letter_code
_entity_poly.pdbx_strand_id
1 'polypeptide(L)'
;MPHPIVLLHGWACSAAYWKPLADRLSASGRQVVAADLPGYGSDLCAGYDWTVENAAATLAEQTGDWPVHWVGHSLGGSIAATIAARFPRTTASLTLVGMVPVAPSPATVDKLARLFGGESSDPEADLAAGEELIGAWFRGGNEPQGEDRETFLAPFRRRPAVVRQSLPGGVTGAAPDVAELVSAPTLVVTGSRDATRPPAAVAEFLARHPTWRHASVPDAGHMVHWEQPAACAEAILRHIESAENANVRAASPDESRAGPPA
;
A
#
# COMPACT_ATOMS: atom_id res chain seq x y z
N MET A 1 1.70 23.80 6.84
CA MET A 1 0.76 23.21 5.87
C MET A 1 0.57 21.74 6.24
N PRO A 2 -0.62 21.15 6.01
CA PRO A 2 -0.83 19.72 6.25
C PRO A 2 0.19 18.89 5.48
N HIS A 3 0.64 17.77 6.04
CA HIS A 3 1.56 16.87 5.33
C HIS A 3 0.85 16.24 4.11
N PRO A 4 1.52 16.08 2.95
CA PRO A 4 0.92 15.49 1.78
C PRO A 4 0.64 13.99 1.99
N ILE A 5 -0.29 13.45 1.21
CA ILE A 5 -0.61 12.03 1.14
C ILE A 5 0.10 11.44 -0.07
N VAL A 6 0.92 10.40 0.12
CA VAL A 6 1.60 9.71 -0.98
C VAL A 6 1.02 8.30 -1.15
N LEU A 7 0.48 8.02 -2.33
CA LEU A 7 -0.19 6.76 -2.67
C LEU A 7 0.75 5.84 -3.45
N LEU A 8 0.98 4.62 -2.97
CA LEU A 8 1.88 3.63 -3.56
C LEU A 8 1.12 2.41 -4.06
N HIS A 9 1.12 2.18 -5.37
CA HIS A 9 0.32 1.12 -5.99
C HIS A 9 0.86 -0.31 -5.71
N GLY A 10 0.04 -1.31 -6.03
CA GLY A 10 0.36 -2.73 -5.89
C GLY A 10 1.19 -3.28 -7.05
N TRP A 11 1.58 -4.56 -6.97
CA TRP A 11 2.32 -5.23 -8.04
C TRP A 11 1.51 -5.31 -9.33
N ALA A 12 2.17 -5.22 -10.49
CA ALA A 12 1.52 -5.25 -11.80
C ALA A 12 0.39 -4.20 -11.99
N CYS A 13 0.50 -3.05 -11.31
CA CYS A 13 -0.46 -1.94 -11.39
C CYS A 13 0.27 -0.63 -11.73
N SER A 14 -0.42 0.51 -11.63
CA SER A 14 0.16 1.84 -11.78
C SER A 14 -0.54 2.85 -10.87
N ALA A 15 0.00 4.07 -10.78
CA ALA A 15 -0.61 5.18 -10.05
C ALA A 15 -2.04 5.51 -10.53
N ALA A 16 -2.37 5.21 -11.78
CA ALA A 16 -3.66 5.55 -12.39
C ALA A 16 -4.85 4.96 -11.62
N TYR A 17 -4.69 3.76 -11.04
CA TYR A 17 -5.80 3.08 -10.37
C TYR A 17 -6.22 3.74 -9.04
N TRP A 18 -5.45 4.73 -8.57
CA TRP A 18 -5.74 5.46 -7.36
C TRP A 18 -6.79 6.53 -7.63
N LYS A 19 -7.06 6.87 -8.89
CA LYS A 19 -7.92 7.99 -9.28
C LYS A 19 -9.23 8.08 -8.49
N PRO A 20 -10.03 7.00 -8.32
CA PRO A 20 -11.27 7.06 -7.55
C PRO A 20 -11.07 7.47 -6.07
N LEU A 21 -9.95 7.08 -5.46
CA LEU A 21 -9.58 7.44 -4.10
C LEU A 21 -8.94 8.84 -4.04
N ALA A 22 -7.99 9.11 -4.94
CA ALA A 22 -7.21 10.35 -4.98
C ALA A 22 -8.10 11.58 -5.20
N ASP A 23 -9.11 11.48 -6.07
CA ASP A 23 -10.08 12.55 -6.31
C ASP A 23 -10.84 12.91 -5.01
N ARG A 24 -11.21 11.90 -4.21
CA ARG A 24 -11.93 12.08 -2.94
C ARG A 24 -11.04 12.66 -1.84
N LEU A 25 -9.82 12.16 -1.72
CA LEU A 25 -8.84 12.69 -0.77
C LEU A 25 -8.52 14.15 -1.10
N SER A 26 -8.34 14.48 -2.39
CA SER A 26 -8.08 15.85 -2.84
C SER A 26 -9.25 16.78 -2.60
N ALA A 27 -10.50 16.31 -2.77
CA ALA A 27 -11.70 17.07 -2.47
C ALA A 27 -11.83 17.49 -0.99
N SER A 28 -11.12 16.84 -0.07
CA SER A 28 -11.03 17.25 1.34
C SER A 28 -9.98 18.36 1.61
N GLY A 29 -9.33 18.88 0.56
CA GLY A 29 -8.30 19.91 0.67
C GLY A 29 -6.90 19.39 0.98
N ARG A 30 -6.68 18.07 0.91
CA ARG A 30 -5.36 17.46 1.09
C ARG A 30 -4.57 17.51 -0.22
N GLN A 31 -3.26 17.74 -0.11
CA GLN A 31 -2.35 17.48 -1.23
C GLN A 31 -2.15 15.97 -1.35
N VAL A 32 -2.42 15.41 -2.54
CA VAL A 32 -2.32 13.98 -2.81
C VAL A 32 -1.37 13.76 -3.99
N VAL A 33 -0.44 12.84 -3.82
CA VAL A 33 0.53 12.42 -4.85
C VAL A 33 0.37 10.92 -5.05
N ALA A 34 -0.08 10.50 -6.23
CA ALA A 34 -0.03 9.09 -6.63
C ALA A 34 1.28 8.86 -7.38
N ALA A 35 2.13 7.97 -6.87
CA ALA A 35 3.44 7.69 -7.43
C ALA A 35 3.48 6.30 -8.06
N ASP A 36 4.13 6.19 -9.21
CA ASP A 36 4.51 4.90 -9.78
C ASP A 36 5.72 4.33 -9.00
N LEU A 37 5.67 3.02 -8.76
CA LEU A 37 6.81 2.30 -8.19
C LEU A 37 7.98 2.32 -9.19
N PRO A 38 9.24 2.19 -8.72
CA PRO A 38 10.41 2.16 -9.59
C PRO A 38 10.25 1.16 -10.75
N GLY A 39 10.30 1.66 -11.98
CA GLY A 39 10.19 0.90 -13.23
C GLY A 39 8.78 0.73 -13.82
N TYR A 40 7.70 1.17 -13.15
CA TYR A 40 6.32 0.96 -13.61
C TYR A 40 5.76 2.09 -14.49
N GLY A 41 6.08 3.35 -14.18
CA GLY A 41 5.69 4.53 -14.97
C GLY A 41 6.81 5.10 -15.85
N SER A 42 8.02 4.60 -15.68
CA SER A 42 9.22 4.97 -16.41
C SER A 42 10.09 3.73 -16.60
N ASP A 43 11.05 3.79 -17.51
CA ASP A 43 12.03 2.72 -17.63
C ASP A 43 12.76 2.51 -16.31
N LEU A 44 12.94 1.24 -15.94
CA LEU A 44 13.74 0.89 -14.78
C LEU A 44 15.22 1.17 -15.10
N CYS A 45 15.89 1.90 -14.21
CA CYS A 45 17.32 2.17 -14.35
C CYS A 45 18.10 0.86 -14.57
N ALA A 46 19.02 0.87 -15.54
CA ALA A 46 19.87 -0.29 -15.81
C ALA A 46 20.65 -0.69 -14.55
N GLY A 47 20.59 -1.98 -14.19
CA GLY A 47 21.26 -2.52 -13.01
C GLY A 47 20.54 -2.26 -11.68
N TYR A 48 19.31 -1.73 -11.69
CA TYR A 48 18.52 -1.61 -10.46
C TYR A 48 18.20 -3.00 -9.88
N ASP A 49 18.66 -3.24 -8.66
CA ASP A 49 18.33 -4.44 -7.89
C ASP A 49 16.96 -4.26 -7.25
N TRP A 50 15.93 -4.86 -7.84
CA TRP A 50 14.56 -4.65 -7.39
C TRP A 50 14.27 -5.49 -6.14
N THR A 51 14.16 -4.81 -5.00
CA THR A 51 13.71 -5.35 -3.71
C THR A 51 12.75 -4.37 -3.06
N VAL A 52 11.98 -4.82 -2.06
CA VAL A 52 11.09 -3.93 -1.29
C VAL A 52 11.92 -2.84 -0.59
N GLU A 53 13.11 -3.20 -0.10
CA GLU A 53 14.04 -2.32 0.61
C GLU A 53 14.64 -1.26 -0.30
N ASN A 54 15.04 -1.62 -1.52
CA ASN A 54 15.59 -0.66 -2.49
C ASN A 54 14.50 0.24 -3.03
N ALA A 55 13.30 -0.29 -3.32
CA ALA A 55 12.16 0.52 -3.73
C ALA A 55 11.74 1.53 -2.65
N ALA A 56 11.73 1.10 -1.38
CA ALA A 56 11.48 1.96 -0.23
C ALA A 56 12.51 3.10 -0.13
N ALA A 57 13.81 2.79 -0.28
CA ALA A 57 14.86 3.81 -0.25
C ALA A 57 14.68 4.84 -1.39
N THR A 58 14.47 4.37 -2.63
CA THR A 58 14.25 5.24 -3.79
C THR A 58 13.05 6.18 -3.60
N LEU A 59 11.93 5.68 -3.07
CA LEU A 59 10.73 6.50 -2.86
C LEU A 59 10.87 7.44 -1.67
N ALA A 60 11.55 7.02 -0.60
CA ALA A 60 11.82 7.89 0.55
C ALA A 60 12.71 9.09 0.16
N GLU A 61 13.73 8.87 -0.68
CA GLU A 61 14.60 9.93 -1.19
C GLU A 61 13.82 11.02 -1.96
N GLN A 62 12.78 10.65 -2.70
CA GLN A 62 11.94 11.59 -3.45
C GLN A 62 11.15 12.54 -2.55
N THR A 63 10.86 12.14 -1.31
CA THR A 63 10.16 12.99 -0.32
C THR A 63 11.10 13.92 0.45
N GLY A 64 12.43 13.70 0.35
CA GLY A 64 13.42 14.41 1.14
C GLY A 64 13.19 14.23 2.64
N ASP A 65 13.39 15.31 3.42
CA ASP A 65 13.24 15.30 4.87
C ASP A 65 11.82 15.65 5.36
N TRP A 66 10.85 15.81 4.45
CA TRP A 66 9.51 16.26 4.82
C TRP A 66 8.62 15.08 5.23
N PRO A 67 7.94 15.13 6.40
CA PRO A 67 7.01 14.08 6.77
C PRO A 67 5.82 14.01 5.81
N VAL A 68 5.43 12.79 5.43
CA VAL A 68 4.26 12.52 4.58
C VAL A 68 3.38 11.44 5.17
N HIS A 69 2.12 11.38 4.74
CA HIS A 69 1.23 10.28 5.05
C HIS A 69 1.35 9.22 3.95
N TRP A 70 1.98 8.09 4.25
CA TRP A 70 2.12 6.99 3.32
C TRP A 70 0.83 6.16 3.28
N VAL A 71 0.29 5.94 2.09
CA VAL A 71 -0.83 5.03 1.84
C VAL A 71 -0.40 4.03 0.79
N GLY A 72 -0.18 2.79 1.18
CA GLY A 72 0.30 1.75 0.29
C GLY A 72 -0.72 0.63 0.13
N HIS A 73 -0.95 0.19 -1.11
CA HIS A 73 -1.77 -1.00 -1.39
C HIS A 73 -0.89 -2.20 -1.71
N SER A 74 -1.15 -3.34 -1.05
CA SER A 74 -0.48 -4.62 -1.36
C SER A 74 1.06 -4.50 -1.36
N LEU A 75 1.73 -4.64 -2.50
CA LEU A 75 3.19 -4.38 -2.63
C LEU A 75 3.58 -2.96 -2.21
N GLY A 76 2.83 -1.94 -2.62
CA GLY A 76 3.03 -0.57 -2.16
C GLY A 76 2.83 -0.41 -0.66
N GLY A 77 1.97 -1.24 -0.04
CA GLY A 77 1.83 -1.34 1.42
C GLY A 77 3.07 -1.90 2.09
N SER A 78 3.67 -2.94 1.50
CA SER A 78 4.94 -3.49 1.96
C SER A 78 6.07 -2.46 1.88
N ILE A 79 6.16 -1.75 0.77
CA ILE A 79 7.13 -0.66 0.58
C ILE A 79 6.88 0.46 1.60
N ALA A 80 5.64 0.90 1.77
CA ALA A 80 5.27 1.94 2.74
C ALA A 80 5.60 1.54 4.19
N ALA A 81 5.37 0.29 4.57
CA ALA A 81 5.76 -0.23 5.89
C ALA A 81 7.28 -0.21 6.07
N THR A 82 8.03 -0.64 5.05
CA THR A 82 9.51 -0.59 5.06
C THR A 82 10.02 0.85 5.12
N ILE A 83 9.38 1.81 4.44
CA ILE A 83 9.69 3.23 4.57
C ILE A 83 9.45 3.70 6.00
N ALA A 84 8.28 3.41 6.57
CA ALA A 84 7.92 3.83 7.92
C ALA A 84 8.86 3.28 9.00
N ALA A 85 9.37 2.05 8.82
CA ALA A 85 10.35 1.43 9.70
C ALA A 85 11.75 2.05 9.57
N ARG A 86 12.22 2.32 8.34
CA ARG A 86 13.61 2.78 8.09
C ARG A 86 13.78 4.30 8.14
N PHE A 87 12.73 5.03 7.82
CA PHE A 87 12.70 6.49 7.73
C PHE A 87 11.58 7.08 8.60
N PRO A 88 11.56 6.80 9.93
CA PRO A 88 10.44 7.18 10.79
C PRO A 88 10.24 8.71 10.88
N ARG A 89 11.31 9.51 10.71
CA ARG A 89 11.22 10.98 10.76
C ARG A 89 10.45 11.58 9.58
N THR A 90 10.41 10.89 8.44
CA THR A 90 9.71 11.36 7.23
C THR A 90 8.32 10.71 7.09
N THR A 91 7.85 10.01 8.12
CA THR A 91 6.55 9.34 8.12
C THR A 91 5.61 9.96 9.16
N ALA A 92 4.67 10.78 8.70
CA ALA A 92 3.66 11.39 9.56
C ALA A 92 2.59 10.37 10.02
N SER A 93 2.18 9.48 9.12
CA SER A 93 1.37 8.30 9.44
C SER A 93 1.50 7.26 8.33
N LEU A 94 1.09 6.02 8.64
CA LEU A 94 1.04 4.91 7.69
C LEU A 94 -0.39 4.40 7.53
N THR A 95 -0.80 4.15 6.29
CA THR A 95 -2.00 3.36 5.95
C THR A 95 -1.63 2.20 5.04
N LEU A 96 -2.05 1.00 5.42
CA LEU A 96 -1.86 -0.24 4.68
C LEU A 96 -3.22 -0.70 4.13
N VAL A 97 -3.40 -0.66 2.82
CA VAL A 97 -4.63 -1.08 2.14
C VAL A 97 -4.43 -2.49 1.58
N GLY A 98 -5.29 -3.44 1.94
CA GLY A 98 -5.17 -4.83 1.48
C GLY A 98 -3.83 -5.47 1.89
N MET A 99 -3.21 -5.00 2.97
CA MET A 99 -1.87 -5.43 3.36
C MET A 99 -1.75 -5.51 4.88
N VAL A 100 -1.18 -6.63 5.34
CA VAL A 100 -0.53 -6.77 6.64
C VAL A 100 0.80 -7.51 6.43
N PRO A 101 1.86 -7.23 7.21
CA PRO A 101 3.15 -7.91 7.11
C PRO A 101 3.08 -9.31 7.70
N VAL A 102 2.43 -10.20 6.95
CA VAL A 102 2.33 -11.63 7.20
C VAL A 102 2.87 -12.33 5.96
N ALA A 103 3.82 -13.25 6.19
CA ALA A 103 4.41 -14.04 5.13
C ALA A 103 3.34 -14.87 4.40
N PRO A 104 3.40 -14.95 3.06
CA PRO A 104 2.53 -15.84 2.30
C PRO A 104 2.81 -17.31 2.64
N SER A 105 1.85 -18.20 2.38
CA SER A 105 2.10 -19.64 2.47
C SER A 105 3.08 -20.09 1.37
N PRO A 106 3.93 -21.11 1.60
CA PRO A 106 4.80 -21.65 0.56
C PRO A 106 4.06 -22.05 -0.72
N ALA A 107 2.84 -22.60 -0.59
CA ALA A 107 2.00 -22.95 -1.73
C ALA A 107 1.57 -21.73 -2.56
N THR A 108 1.29 -20.60 -1.91
CA THR A 108 0.99 -19.32 -2.59
C THR A 108 2.23 -18.81 -3.33
N VAL A 109 3.39 -18.87 -2.69
CA VAL A 109 4.68 -18.47 -3.31
C VAL A 109 4.96 -19.30 -4.55
N ASP A 110 4.88 -20.63 -4.43
CA ASP A 110 5.13 -21.56 -5.53
C ASP A 110 4.15 -21.36 -6.69
N LYS A 111 2.86 -21.13 -6.40
CA LYS A 111 1.84 -20.87 -7.42
C LYS A 111 2.19 -19.60 -8.22
N LEU A 112 2.48 -18.50 -7.54
CA LEU A 112 2.77 -17.22 -8.18
C LEU A 112 4.10 -17.24 -8.95
N ALA A 113 5.12 -17.91 -8.41
CA ALA A 113 6.39 -18.11 -9.10
C ALA A 113 6.22 -18.89 -10.42
N ARG A 114 5.35 -19.91 -10.45
CA ARG A 114 5.06 -20.67 -11.68
C ARG A 114 4.31 -19.87 -12.73
N LEU A 115 3.36 -19.04 -12.30
CA LEU A 115 2.54 -18.24 -13.21
C LEU A 115 3.30 -17.04 -13.80
N PHE A 116 4.23 -16.44 -13.05
CA PHE A 116 4.82 -15.15 -13.41
C PHE A 116 6.36 -15.11 -13.40
N GLY A 117 7.04 -16.17 -12.96
CA GLY A 117 8.51 -16.20 -12.82
C GLY A 117 9.28 -16.72 -14.04
N GLY A 118 8.59 -17.27 -15.05
CA GLY A 118 9.24 -17.81 -16.25
C GLY A 118 9.74 -16.74 -17.23
N GLU A 119 10.78 -17.06 -18.01
CA GLU A 119 11.30 -16.17 -19.08
C GLU A 119 10.52 -16.29 -20.40
N SER A 120 9.82 -17.41 -20.60
CA SER A 120 8.95 -17.63 -21.77
C SER A 120 7.59 -16.98 -21.52
N SER A 121 7.17 -16.10 -22.44
CA SER A 121 5.84 -15.51 -22.46
C SER A 121 4.99 -16.19 -23.53
N ASP A 122 3.90 -16.82 -23.12
CA ASP A 122 2.76 -17.11 -23.99
C ASP A 122 1.72 -16.01 -23.72
N PRO A 123 1.54 -15.03 -24.63
CA PRO A 123 0.67 -13.88 -24.40
C PRO A 123 -0.76 -14.26 -23.99
N GLU A 124 -1.28 -15.39 -24.48
CA GLU A 124 -2.62 -15.87 -24.11
C GLU A 124 -2.66 -16.43 -22.69
N ALA A 125 -1.65 -17.22 -22.30
CA ALA A 125 -1.53 -17.72 -20.93
C ALA A 125 -1.31 -16.57 -19.93
N ASP A 126 -0.55 -15.56 -20.34
CA ASP A 126 -0.23 -14.39 -19.52
C ASP A 126 -1.46 -13.52 -19.29
N LEU A 127 -2.25 -13.31 -20.35
CA LEU A 127 -3.54 -12.65 -20.26
C LEU A 127 -4.49 -13.44 -19.35
N ALA A 128 -4.61 -14.75 -19.55
CA ALA A 128 -5.47 -15.60 -18.71
C ALA A 128 -5.07 -15.56 -17.23
N ALA A 129 -3.76 -15.54 -16.93
CA ALA A 129 -3.27 -15.40 -15.56
C ALA A 129 -3.59 -14.00 -14.97
N GLY A 130 -3.49 -12.95 -15.78
CA GLY A 130 -3.94 -11.60 -15.40
C GLY A 130 -5.43 -11.55 -15.09
N GLU A 131 -6.26 -12.17 -15.92
CA GLU A 131 -7.71 -12.29 -15.72
C GLU A 131 -8.06 -13.03 -14.43
N GLU A 132 -7.37 -14.15 -14.14
CA GLU A 132 -7.52 -14.87 -12.87
C GLU A 132 -7.18 -13.99 -11.66
N LEU A 133 -6.11 -13.20 -11.75
CA LEU A 133 -5.70 -12.29 -10.67
C LEU A 133 -6.71 -11.16 -10.45
N ILE A 134 -7.20 -10.52 -11.51
CA ILE A 134 -8.21 -9.48 -11.39
C ILE A 134 -9.47 -10.07 -10.74
N GLY A 135 -9.96 -11.23 -11.21
CA GLY A 135 -11.10 -11.91 -10.58
C GLY A 135 -10.86 -12.32 -9.11
N ALA A 136 -9.60 -12.55 -8.71
CA ALA A 136 -9.26 -12.81 -7.32
C ALA A 136 -9.23 -11.52 -6.47
N TRP A 137 -8.78 -10.40 -7.05
CA TRP A 137 -8.61 -9.11 -6.39
C TRP A 137 -9.93 -8.35 -6.19
N PHE A 138 -10.85 -8.44 -7.15
CA PHE A 138 -12.15 -7.77 -7.11
C PHE A 138 -13.23 -8.74 -6.64
N ARG A 139 -13.79 -8.51 -5.45
CA ARG A 139 -14.83 -9.39 -4.86
C ARG A 139 -16.02 -8.62 -4.26
N GLY A 140 -15.98 -7.29 -4.35
CA GLY A 140 -17.02 -6.36 -3.91
C GLY A 140 -18.07 -6.04 -4.97
N GLY A 141 -17.82 -6.37 -6.24
CA GLY A 141 -18.78 -6.19 -7.33
C GLY A 141 -18.62 -4.89 -8.12
N ASN A 142 -17.50 -4.17 -7.95
CA ASN A 142 -17.16 -2.98 -8.72
C ASN A 142 -15.81 -3.15 -9.43
N GLU A 143 -15.70 -4.22 -10.22
CA GLU A 143 -14.52 -4.53 -11.02
C GLU A 143 -14.35 -3.54 -12.18
N PRO A 144 -13.12 -3.14 -12.54
CA PRO A 144 -12.86 -2.26 -13.67
C PRO A 144 -13.46 -2.80 -14.98
N GLN A 145 -14.00 -1.89 -15.79
CA GLN A 145 -14.62 -2.16 -17.09
C GLN A 145 -13.95 -1.31 -18.18
N GLY A 146 -14.12 -1.68 -19.45
CA GLY A 146 -13.64 -0.89 -20.58
C GLY A 146 -12.14 -0.57 -20.51
N GLU A 147 -11.78 0.70 -20.72
CA GLU A 147 -10.39 1.18 -20.71
C GLU A 147 -9.67 0.95 -19.37
N ASP A 148 -10.40 1.04 -18.24
CA ASP A 148 -9.83 0.75 -16.93
C ASP A 148 -9.42 -0.73 -16.84
N ARG A 149 -10.27 -1.64 -17.32
CA ARG A 149 -9.96 -3.08 -17.36
C ARG A 149 -8.72 -3.34 -18.20
N GLU A 150 -8.65 -2.73 -19.37
CA GLU A 150 -7.50 -2.85 -20.27
C GLU A 150 -6.23 -2.33 -19.63
N THR A 151 -6.32 -1.26 -18.83
CA THR A 151 -5.21 -0.71 -18.05
C THR A 151 -4.72 -1.71 -16.99
N PHE A 152 -5.62 -2.38 -16.28
CA PHE A 152 -5.26 -3.43 -15.32
C PHE A 152 -4.63 -4.66 -15.98
N LEU A 153 -5.06 -5.03 -17.19
CA LEU A 153 -4.54 -6.19 -17.92
C LEU A 153 -3.23 -5.92 -18.66
N ALA A 154 -2.94 -4.66 -19.00
CA ALA A 154 -1.79 -4.29 -19.83
C ALA A 154 -0.43 -4.80 -19.29
N PRO A 155 -0.12 -4.73 -17.99
CA PRO A 155 1.16 -5.24 -17.46
C PRO A 155 1.34 -6.74 -17.64
N PHE A 156 0.25 -7.52 -17.60
CA PHE A 156 0.28 -8.96 -17.82
C PHE A 156 0.50 -9.32 -19.28
N ARG A 157 -0.10 -8.57 -20.21
CA ARG A 157 0.12 -8.76 -21.67
C ARG A 157 1.52 -8.34 -22.11
N ARG A 158 2.05 -7.25 -21.56
CA ARG A 158 3.33 -6.67 -22.01
C ARG A 158 4.55 -7.24 -21.27
N ARG A 159 4.35 -7.77 -20.06
CA ARG A 159 5.40 -8.27 -19.15
C ARG A 159 6.65 -7.38 -19.13
N PRO A 160 6.53 -6.09 -18.80
CA PRO A 160 7.70 -5.24 -18.69
C PRO A 160 8.68 -5.82 -17.67
N ALA A 161 9.98 -5.62 -17.88
CA ALA A 161 11.03 -6.24 -17.06
C ALA A 161 10.81 -6.02 -15.55
N VAL A 162 10.29 -4.84 -15.17
CA VAL A 162 9.95 -4.50 -13.79
C VAL A 162 8.94 -5.46 -13.17
N VAL A 163 7.94 -5.95 -13.90
CA VAL A 163 6.90 -6.84 -13.35
C VAL A 163 7.54 -8.17 -12.94
N ARG A 164 8.46 -8.70 -13.77
CA ARG A 164 9.24 -9.90 -13.45
C ARG A 164 10.22 -9.65 -12.30
N GLN A 165 10.99 -8.56 -12.37
CA GLN A 165 12.00 -8.23 -11.36
C GLN A 165 11.39 -7.97 -9.99
N SER A 166 10.17 -7.41 -9.96
CA SER A 166 9.44 -7.11 -8.72
C SER A 166 8.57 -8.23 -8.19
N LEU A 167 8.42 -9.32 -8.94
CA LEU A 167 7.59 -10.47 -8.52
C LEU A 167 7.97 -11.00 -7.14
N PRO A 168 9.25 -11.21 -6.78
CA PRO A 168 9.60 -11.68 -5.44
C PRO A 168 9.02 -10.78 -4.34
N GLY A 169 9.16 -9.45 -4.44
CA GLY A 169 8.58 -8.54 -3.46
C GLY A 169 7.05 -8.48 -3.51
N GLY A 170 6.44 -8.60 -4.70
CA GLY A 170 4.98 -8.70 -4.86
C GLY A 170 4.41 -9.95 -4.18
N VAL A 171 5.20 -11.02 -4.09
CA VAL A 171 4.81 -12.30 -3.48
C VAL A 171 5.11 -12.29 -1.97
N THR A 172 6.36 -12.01 -1.58
CA THR A 172 6.80 -12.12 -0.18
C THR A 172 6.39 -10.92 0.66
N GLY A 173 6.25 -9.75 0.05
CA GLY A 173 6.01 -8.48 0.74
C GLY A 173 7.22 -8.03 1.55
N ALA A 174 6.96 -7.21 2.57
CA ALA A 174 7.95 -6.69 3.50
C ALA A 174 8.50 -7.77 4.45
N ALA A 175 9.63 -7.48 5.09
CA ALA A 175 10.19 -8.33 6.13
C ALA A 175 9.15 -8.62 7.24
N PRO A 176 9.09 -9.85 7.79
CA PRO A 176 8.06 -10.23 8.77
C PRO A 176 8.07 -9.39 10.07
N ASP A 177 9.23 -8.86 10.44
CA ASP A 177 9.46 -8.04 11.63
C ASP A 177 9.27 -6.54 11.39
N VAL A 178 8.95 -6.12 10.15
CA VAL A 178 8.81 -4.69 9.80
C VAL A 178 7.82 -3.97 10.72
N ALA A 179 6.76 -4.65 11.14
CA ALA A 179 5.73 -4.07 12.00
C ALA A 179 6.25 -3.68 13.39
N GLU A 180 7.22 -4.43 13.92
CA GLU A 180 7.85 -4.16 15.22
C GLU A 180 8.76 -2.92 15.16
N LEU A 181 9.14 -2.49 13.96
CA LEU A 181 10.02 -1.36 13.71
C LEU A 181 9.24 -0.07 13.37
N VAL A 182 7.94 -0.17 13.05
CA VAL A 182 7.12 1.00 12.72
C VAL A 182 6.65 1.71 13.99
N SER A 183 7.11 2.95 14.17
CA SER A 183 6.69 3.82 15.27
C SER A 183 5.55 4.79 14.91
N ALA A 184 5.26 4.95 13.63
CA ALA A 184 4.25 5.89 13.15
C ALA A 184 2.81 5.41 13.45
N PRO A 185 1.84 6.33 13.65
CA PRO A 185 0.44 5.97 13.72
C PRO A 185 0.00 5.18 12.48
N THR A 186 -0.49 3.96 12.69
CA THR A 186 -0.76 3.01 11.60
C THR A 186 -2.23 2.62 11.52
N LEU A 187 -2.79 2.65 10.31
CA LEU A 187 -4.11 2.15 9.96
C LEU A 187 -3.97 0.99 8.97
N VAL A 188 -4.68 -0.10 9.22
CA VAL A 188 -4.92 -1.17 8.26
C VAL A 188 -6.32 -1.02 7.69
N VAL A 189 -6.46 -1.05 6.36
CA VAL A 189 -7.75 -1.03 5.65
C VAL A 189 -7.87 -2.30 4.83
N THR A 190 -8.92 -3.09 5.05
CA THR A 190 -9.13 -4.36 4.33
C THR A 190 -10.57 -4.47 3.84
N GLY A 191 -10.77 -5.17 2.73
CA GLY A 191 -12.11 -5.54 2.29
C GLY A 191 -12.65 -6.74 3.08
N SER A 192 -13.93 -6.72 3.42
CA SER A 192 -14.61 -7.86 4.08
C SER A 192 -14.61 -9.15 3.25
N ARG A 193 -14.36 -9.04 1.95
CA ARG A 193 -14.28 -10.15 0.99
C ARG A 193 -12.87 -10.33 0.40
N ASP A 194 -11.85 -9.74 1.03
CA ASP A 194 -10.44 -9.89 0.60
C ASP A 194 -9.96 -11.33 0.89
N ALA A 195 -9.81 -12.13 -0.17
CA ALA A 195 -9.28 -13.49 -0.07
C ALA A 195 -7.73 -13.52 -0.07
N THR A 196 -7.08 -12.45 -0.54
CA THR A 196 -5.62 -12.30 -0.50
C THR A 196 -5.14 -12.01 0.91
N ARG A 197 -5.93 -11.25 1.68
CA ARG A 197 -5.74 -11.03 3.12
C ARG A 197 -7.00 -11.45 3.90
N PRO A 198 -7.16 -12.77 4.16
CA PRO A 198 -8.33 -13.28 4.85
C PRO A 198 -8.56 -12.58 6.19
N PRO A 199 -9.81 -12.21 6.55
CA PRO A 199 -10.11 -11.47 7.78
C PRO A 199 -9.55 -12.12 9.06
N ALA A 200 -9.52 -13.45 9.13
CA ALA A 200 -8.97 -14.18 10.28
C ALA A 200 -7.46 -13.92 10.45
N ALA A 201 -6.69 -13.96 9.37
CA ALA A 201 -5.24 -13.70 9.41
C ALA A 201 -4.94 -12.23 9.76
N VAL A 202 -5.76 -11.30 9.27
CA VAL A 202 -5.66 -9.88 9.62
C VAL A 202 -5.96 -9.67 11.10
N ALA A 203 -7.02 -10.31 11.63
CA ALA A 203 -7.36 -10.23 13.05
C ALA A 203 -6.27 -10.81 13.96
N GLU A 204 -5.68 -11.96 13.59
CA GLU A 204 -4.57 -12.58 14.32
C GLU A 204 -3.33 -11.67 14.33
N PHE A 205 -3.01 -11.04 13.20
CA PHE A 205 -1.91 -10.08 13.11
C PHE A 205 -2.15 -8.86 14.02
N LEU A 206 -3.34 -8.26 13.97
CA LEU A 206 -3.69 -7.07 14.73
C LEU A 206 -3.79 -7.32 16.24
N ALA A 207 -4.13 -8.55 16.65
CA ALA A 207 -4.09 -8.94 18.06
C ALA A 207 -2.69 -8.80 18.69
N ARG A 208 -1.63 -8.90 17.87
CA ARG A 208 -0.23 -8.68 18.28
C ARG A 208 0.21 -7.22 18.17
N HIS A 209 -0.55 -6.36 17.48
CA HIS A 209 -0.23 -4.95 17.25
C HIS A 209 -1.41 -4.05 17.68
N PRO A 210 -1.77 -4.02 18.98
CA PRO A 210 -2.98 -3.36 19.45
C PRO A 210 -2.97 -1.83 19.28
N THR A 211 -1.81 -1.24 18.99
CA THR A 211 -1.67 0.20 18.68
C THR A 211 -2.07 0.53 17.25
N TRP A 212 -2.14 -0.47 16.36
CA TRP A 212 -2.55 -0.29 14.98
C TRP A 212 -4.07 -0.31 14.87
N ARG A 213 -4.62 0.63 14.12
CA ARG A 213 -6.07 0.72 13.89
C ARG A 213 -6.46 -0.15 12.71
N HIS A 214 -7.73 -0.57 12.67
CA HIS A 214 -8.27 -1.35 11.57
C HIS A 214 -9.62 -0.84 11.11
N ALA A 215 -9.79 -0.72 9.80
CA ALA A 215 -11.06 -0.49 9.13
C ALA A 215 -11.34 -1.65 8.16
N SER A 216 -12.33 -2.47 8.48
CA SER A 216 -12.86 -3.47 7.55
C SER A 216 -13.99 -2.85 6.73
N VAL A 217 -13.81 -2.77 5.42
CA VAL A 217 -14.75 -2.15 4.49
C VAL A 217 -15.71 -3.22 3.94
N PRO A 218 -17.04 -3.07 4.16
CA PRO A 218 -18.04 -3.99 3.62
C PRO A 218 -17.99 -4.05 2.09
N ASP A 219 -18.31 -5.22 1.53
CA ASP A 219 -18.47 -5.42 0.09
C ASP A 219 -17.28 -4.90 -0.75
N ALA A 220 -16.07 -5.21 -0.30
CA ALA A 220 -14.82 -4.96 -1.00
C ALA A 220 -13.93 -6.22 -0.94
N GLY A 221 -13.23 -6.50 -2.03
CA GLY A 221 -12.13 -7.45 -2.11
C GLY A 221 -10.80 -6.80 -1.74
N HIS A 222 -9.74 -7.23 -2.41
CA HIS A 222 -8.38 -6.71 -2.23
C HIS A 222 -8.26 -5.25 -2.65
N MET A 223 -8.99 -4.86 -3.70
CA MET A 223 -8.95 -3.54 -4.32
C MET A 223 -9.88 -2.54 -3.62
N VAL A 224 -9.79 -2.43 -2.29
CA VAL A 224 -10.70 -1.62 -1.45
C VAL A 224 -10.80 -0.17 -1.92
N HIS A 225 -9.67 0.42 -2.31
CA HIS A 225 -9.57 1.79 -2.80
C HIS A 225 -10.30 2.03 -4.13
N TRP A 226 -10.54 0.97 -4.91
CA TRP A 226 -11.29 1.02 -6.16
C TRP A 226 -12.75 0.64 -5.96
N GLU A 227 -13.01 -0.45 -5.23
CA GLU A 227 -14.37 -0.97 -5.07
C GLU A 227 -15.22 -0.10 -4.14
N GLN A 228 -14.61 0.43 -3.07
CA GLN A 228 -15.29 1.21 -2.04
C GLN A 228 -14.50 2.51 -1.72
N PRO A 229 -14.28 3.38 -2.72
CA PRO A 229 -13.37 4.53 -2.59
C PRO A 229 -13.84 5.54 -1.55
N ALA A 230 -15.16 5.67 -1.34
CA ALA A 230 -15.73 6.57 -0.33
C ALA A 230 -15.39 6.13 1.09
N ALA A 231 -15.67 4.87 1.43
CA ALA A 231 -15.40 4.30 2.75
C ALA A 231 -13.88 4.24 3.03
N CYS A 232 -13.08 3.91 2.01
CA CYS A 232 -11.63 3.92 2.09
C CYS A 232 -11.09 5.34 2.38
N ALA A 233 -11.54 6.35 1.64
CA ALA A 233 -11.15 7.74 1.86
C ALA A 233 -11.52 8.23 3.27
N GLU A 234 -12.74 7.92 3.73
CA GLU A 234 -13.20 8.32 5.06
C GLU A 234 -12.35 7.70 6.19
N ALA A 235 -11.98 6.42 6.06
CA ALA A 235 -11.08 5.76 7.00
C ALA A 235 -9.69 6.42 7.03
N ILE A 236 -9.12 6.72 5.85
CA ILE A 236 -7.81 7.38 5.71
C ILE A 236 -7.83 8.78 6.33
N LEU A 237 -8.82 9.61 5.99
CA LEU A 237 -8.91 10.98 6.48
C LEU A 237 -9.05 11.04 8.01
N ARG A 238 -9.91 10.20 8.59
CA ARG A 238 -10.03 10.08 10.06
C ARG A 238 -8.73 9.68 10.74
N HIS A 239 -7.99 8.76 10.13
CA HIS A 239 -6.69 8.34 10.66
C HIS A 239 -5.66 9.47 10.61
N ILE A 240 -5.57 10.15 9.48
CA ILE A 240 -4.68 11.29 9.27
C ILE A 240 -4.98 12.41 10.27
N GLU A 241 -6.24 12.83 10.41
CA GLU A 241 -6.64 13.85 11.39
C GLU A 241 -6.25 13.44 12.80
N SER A 242 -6.45 12.17 13.16
CA SER A 242 -6.06 11.67 14.47
C SER A 242 -4.54 11.66 14.68
N ALA A 243 -3.75 11.35 13.65
CA ALA A 243 -2.30 11.34 13.72
C ALA A 243 -1.75 12.77 13.87
N GLU A 244 -2.27 13.71 13.09
CA GLU A 244 -1.90 15.13 13.17
C GLU A 244 -2.22 15.70 14.56
N ASN A 245 -3.40 15.39 15.10
CA ASN A 245 -3.80 15.83 16.44
C ASN A 245 -2.91 15.25 17.55
N ALA A 246 -2.46 14.00 17.41
CA ALA A 246 -1.52 13.38 18.36
C ALA A 246 -0.15 14.07 18.32
N ASN A 247 0.34 14.40 17.13
CA ASN A 247 1.63 15.08 16.94
C ASN A 247 1.61 16.51 17.51
N VAL A 248 0.51 17.25 17.34
CA VAL A 248 0.34 18.58 17.95
C VAL A 248 0.39 18.50 19.48
N ARG A 249 -0.32 17.53 20.09
CA ARG A 249 -0.31 17.34 21.54
C ARG A 249 1.08 16.96 22.07
N ALA A 250 1.83 16.14 21.33
CA ALA A 250 3.20 15.77 21.71
C ALA A 250 4.17 16.97 21.62
N ALA A 251 3.94 17.91 20.70
CA ALA A 251 4.76 19.10 20.52
C ALA A 251 4.46 20.24 21.50
N SER A 252 3.33 20.19 22.21
CA SER A 252 2.93 21.17 23.24
C SER A 252 2.99 20.54 24.63
N PRO A 253 4.17 20.42 25.27
CA PRO A 253 4.25 19.96 26.65
C PRO A 253 3.56 20.98 27.56
N ASP A 254 2.63 20.47 28.36
CA ASP A 254 1.78 21.19 29.31
C ASP A 254 2.53 22.25 30.14
N GLU A 255 2.16 23.54 29.98
CA GLU A 255 2.68 24.67 30.77
C GLU A 255 2.24 24.60 32.25
N SER A 256 1.43 23.63 32.65
CA SER A 256 0.91 23.50 34.02
C SER A 256 1.92 23.01 35.09
N ARG A 257 3.19 22.73 34.71
CA ARG A 257 4.25 22.32 35.66
C ARG A 257 5.14 23.43 36.20
N ALA A 258 4.81 24.70 35.96
CA ALA A 258 5.44 25.81 36.70
C ALA A 258 4.83 25.88 38.11
N GLY A 259 5.43 25.13 39.05
CA GLY A 259 5.18 25.34 40.48
C GLY A 259 5.51 26.78 40.89
N PRO A 260 4.79 27.36 41.86
CA PRO A 260 5.00 28.75 42.25
C PRO A 260 6.43 28.96 42.76
N PRO A 261 7.08 30.10 42.42
CA PRO A 261 8.42 30.41 42.91
C PRO A 261 8.41 30.54 44.45
N ALA A 262 9.43 29.95 45.06
CA ALA A 262 9.70 30.00 46.50
C ALA A 262 10.16 31.38 46.98
#